data_AF-A0AAW6U1B8-F1
#
_entry.id   AF-A0AAW6U1B8-F1
#
_cell.length_a   1.000
_cell.length_b   1.000
_cell.length_c   1.000
_cell.angle_alpha   90.00
_cell.angle_beta   90.00
_cell.angle_gamma   90.00
#
_symmetry.space_group_name_H-M   'P 1'
#
loop_
_entity.id
_entity.type
_entity.pdbx_description
1 polymer ?
#
loop_
_entity_poly.entity_id
_entity_poly.type
_entity_poly.pdbx_seq_one_letter_code
_entity_poly.pdbx_strand_id
1 'polypeptide(L)'
;MNRLLILTVATGSILLGLCVGCDKDEEIVMTPEGTFSASYLQGRDLGRRYGAKELPDYEVVWTVAEVRTNLRAEFLDGFQAGLAQHGTADAATAWRTVLQDAMAGTQFETARELGGKHAAGAVTSEQVQGTLHSSLGVSRGVALGWKAGYIKGYAAQRIADLAAVDRVNEGRIKAMHAEAAATYHALRASIGP
;
A
#
# COMPACT_ATOMS: atom_id res chain seq x y z
N MET A 1 24.12 5.84 -57.49
CA MET A 1 23.67 4.43 -57.43
C MET A 1 24.02 3.89 -56.05
N ASN A 2 23.09 4.02 -55.08
CA ASN A 2 23.23 3.48 -53.73
C ASN A 2 22.48 2.15 -53.65
N ARG A 3 23.17 1.07 -53.27
CA ARG A 3 22.53 -0.17 -52.82
C ARG A 3 22.48 -0.14 -51.29
N LEU A 4 21.28 0.09 -50.76
CA LEU A 4 20.95 -0.08 -49.34
C LEU A 4 20.86 -1.58 -49.05
N LEU A 5 21.59 -2.06 -48.06
CA LEU A 5 21.37 -3.37 -47.45
C LEU A 5 20.53 -3.14 -46.19
N ILE A 6 19.26 -3.51 -46.23
CA ILE A 6 18.34 -3.47 -45.09
C ILE A 6 18.55 -4.76 -44.30
N LEU A 7 19.09 -4.65 -43.10
CA LEU A 7 19.02 -5.69 -42.07
C LEU A 7 17.89 -5.32 -41.11
N THR A 8 16.74 -5.96 -41.30
CA THR A 8 15.61 -5.96 -40.38
C THR A 8 15.98 -6.79 -39.15
N VAL A 9 16.31 -6.11 -38.05
CA VAL A 9 16.28 -6.71 -36.71
C VAL A 9 14.98 -6.31 -36.04
N ALA A 10 14.34 -7.31 -35.46
CA ALA A 10 13.02 -7.30 -34.85
C ALA A 10 12.73 -6.05 -33.99
N THR A 11 11.55 -5.50 -34.24
CA THR A 11 10.89 -4.40 -33.54
C THR A 11 10.84 -4.61 -32.03
N GLY A 12 11.77 -3.95 -31.32
CA GLY A 12 11.68 -3.61 -29.90
C GLY A 12 11.81 -2.09 -29.77
N SER A 13 10.89 -1.35 -30.37
CA SER A 13 10.92 0.11 -30.36
C SER A 13 10.51 0.63 -28.98
N ILE A 14 11.51 0.92 -28.15
CA ILE A 14 11.41 1.84 -27.02
C ILE A 14 11.13 3.23 -27.62
N LEU A 15 9.86 3.65 -27.62
CA LEU A 15 9.51 5.04 -27.85
C LEU A 15 9.63 5.79 -26.51
N LEU A 16 10.81 6.34 -26.28
CA LEU A 16 11.04 7.44 -25.34
C LEU A 16 10.35 8.69 -25.88
N GLY A 17 9.07 8.85 -25.54
CA GLY A 17 8.30 10.06 -25.75
C GLY A 17 8.41 10.98 -24.53
N LEU A 18 8.98 12.17 -24.74
CA LEU A 18 8.93 13.30 -23.84
C LEU A 18 7.47 13.70 -23.54
N CYS A 19 6.95 13.32 -22.37
CA CYS A 19 5.70 13.86 -21.84
C CYS A 19 5.95 14.54 -20.49
N VAL A 20 6.16 15.86 -20.56
CA VAL A 20 6.04 16.76 -19.41
C VAL A 20 4.54 16.89 -19.12
N GLY A 21 4.01 15.99 -18.29
CA GLY A 21 2.59 15.94 -17.90
C GLY A 21 1.92 14.56 -17.96
N CYS A 22 2.66 13.46 -18.15
CA CYS A 22 2.04 12.12 -18.05
C CYS A 22 1.82 11.74 -16.59
N ASP A 23 0.57 11.81 -16.17
CA ASP A 23 0.06 11.05 -15.03
C ASP A 23 0.24 9.56 -15.33
N LYS A 24 1.37 9.01 -14.87
CA LYS A 24 1.76 7.59 -15.06
C LYS A 24 0.69 6.59 -14.61
N ASP A 25 -0.27 7.03 -13.81
CA ASP A 25 -1.33 6.20 -13.23
C ASP A 25 -2.51 5.98 -14.21
N GLU A 26 -2.65 6.82 -15.24
CA GLU A 26 -3.72 6.77 -16.27
C GLU A 26 -3.26 6.15 -17.59
N GLU A 27 -1.99 5.74 -17.68
CA GLU A 27 -1.45 5.11 -18.89
C GLU A 27 -2.09 3.73 -19.13
N ILE A 28 -2.57 3.52 -20.35
CA ILE A 28 -3.05 2.22 -20.82
C ILE A 28 -1.87 1.39 -21.30
N VAL A 29 -1.64 0.26 -20.65
CA VAL A 29 -0.53 -0.66 -20.91
C VAL A 29 -1.04 -1.88 -21.67
N MET A 30 -0.43 -2.14 -22.82
CA MET A 30 -0.65 -3.37 -23.58
C MET A 30 0.26 -4.48 -23.06
N THR A 31 -0.34 -5.59 -22.64
CA THR A 31 0.33 -6.80 -22.19
C THR A 31 -0.09 -7.98 -23.08
N PRO A 32 0.64 -9.13 -23.06
CA PRO A 32 0.22 -10.32 -23.78
C PRO A 32 -1.18 -10.83 -23.36
N GLU A 33 -1.64 -10.49 -22.15
CA GLU A 33 -2.95 -10.89 -21.61
C GLU A 33 -4.08 -9.90 -21.95
N GLY A 34 -3.76 -8.76 -22.58
CA GLY A 34 -4.72 -7.72 -22.93
C GLY A 34 -4.26 -6.32 -22.56
N THR A 35 -5.19 -5.38 -22.64
CA THR A 35 -4.97 -3.95 -22.42
C THR A 35 -5.52 -3.54 -21.06
N PHE A 36 -4.67 -3.00 -20.19
CA PHE A 36 -5.01 -2.69 -18.79
C PHE A 36 -4.50 -1.29 -18.41
N SER A 37 -5.10 -0.65 -17.41
CA SER A 37 -4.52 0.57 -16.84
C SER A 37 -3.27 0.26 -16.00
N ALA A 38 -2.37 1.24 -15.87
CA ALA A 38 -1.22 1.15 -14.99
C ALA A 38 -1.63 0.86 -13.54
N SER A 39 -2.71 1.49 -13.06
CA SER A 39 -3.27 1.25 -11.73
C SER A 39 -3.74 -0.19 -11.53
N TYR A 40 -4.40 -0.79 -12.54
CA TYR A 40 -4.76 -2.21 -12.50
C TYR A 40 -3.52 -3.11 -12.42
N LEU A 41 -2.50 -2.85 -13.24
CA LEU A 41 -1.28 -3.67 -13.23
C LEU A 41 -0.50 -3.55 -11.91
N GLN A 42 -0.46 -2.36 -11.33
CA GLN A 42 0.13 -2.13 -10.00
C GLN A 42 -0.65 -2.92 -8.93
N GLY A 43 -1.98 -2.88 -8.97
CA GLY A 43 -2.83 -3.69 -8.10
C GLY A 43 -2.55 -5.17 -8.26
N ARG A 44 -2.46 -5.66 -9.51
CA ARG A 44 -2.19 -7.07 -9.84
C ARG A 44 -0.85 -7.55 -9.30
N ASP A 45 0.20 -6.75 -9.41
CA ASP A 45 1.50 -7.08 -8.83
C ASP A 45 1.44 -7.12 -7.29
N LEU A 46 0.82 -6.12 -6.67
CA LEU A 46 0.65 -6.08 -5.21
C LEU A 46 -0.13 -7.31 -4.71
N GLY A 47 -1.21 -7.69 -5.41
CA GLY A 47 -2.02 -8.87 -5.09
C GLY A 47 -1.22 -10.17 -5.15
N ARG A 48 -0.36 -10.33 -6.16
CA ARG A 48 0.57 -11.47 -6.27
C ARG A 48 1.56 -11.51 -5.11
N ARG A 49 2.24 -10.40 -4.83
CA ARG A 49 3.24 -10.32 -3.76
C ARG A 49 2.64 -10.57 -2.39
N TYR A 50 1.43 -10.05 -2.15
CA TYR A 50 0.67 -10.35 -0.94
C TYR A 50 0.29 -11.84 -0.86
N GLY A 51 -0.21 -12.43 -1.95
CA GLY A 51 -0.50 -13.87 -2.03
C GLY A 51 0.73 -14.76 -1.80
N ALA A 52 1.90 -14.32 -2.25
CA ALA A 52 3.20 -14.94 -2.02
C ALA A 52 3.75 -14.72 -0.59
N LYS A 53 3.03 -13.98 0.26
CA LYS A 53 3.40 -13.64 1.65
C LYS A 53 4.67 -12.80 1.77
N GLU A 54 5.00 -12.04 0.74
CA GLU A 54 6.14 -11.11 0.74
C GLU A 54 5.83 -9.81 1.47
N LEU A 55 4.54 -9.51 1.65
CA LEU A 55 4.04 -8.26 2.20
C LEU A 55 3.11 -8.56 3.39
N PRO A 56 3.23 -7.82 4.50
CA PRO A 56 2.25 -7.87 5.56
C PRO A 56 0.95 -7.12 5.14
N ASP A 57 -0.14 -7.43 5.83
CA ASP A 57 -1.49 -6.91 5.54
C ASP A 57 -1.58 -5.38 5.55
N TYR A 58 -0.91 -4.71 6.49
CA TYR A 58 -0.90 -3.26 6.61
C TYR A 58 -0.20 -2.58 5.42
N GLU A 59 0.75 -3.28 4.77
CA GLU A 59 1.41 -2.82 3.54
C GLU A 59 0.55 -3.01 2.28
N VAL A 60 -0.62 -3.64 2.40
CA VAL A 60 -1.58 -3.60 1.30
C VAL A 60 -2.38 -2.30 1.41
N VAL A 61 -2.90 -2.02 2.60
CA VAL A 61 -3.76 -0.87 2.87
C VAL A 61 -3.05 0.46 2.63
N TRP A 62 -1.80 0.60 3.05
CA TRP A 62 -1.05 1.84 2.85
C TRP A 62 -0.85 2.22 1.36
N THR A 63 -0.85 1.22 0.46
CA THR A 63 -0.54 1.32 -0.96
C THR A 63 -1.82 1.75 -1.64
N VAL A 64 -2.94 1.10 -1.29
CA VAL A 64 -4.28 1.51 -1.71
C VAL A 64 -4.55 2.97 -1.32
N ALA A 65 -4.13 3.39 -0.12
CA ALA A 65 -4.31 4.76 0.35
C ALA A 65 -3.53 5.79 -0.50
N GLU A 66 -2.38 5.41 -1.06
CA GLU A 66 -1.55 6.26 -1.93
C GLU A 66 -2.06 6.34 -3.37
N VAL A 67 -2.89 5.37 -3.80
CA VAL A 67 -3.56 5.43 -5.10
C VAL A 67 -4.60 6.55 -5.10
N ARG A 68 -4.64 7.32 -6.19
CA ARG A 68 -5.65 8.36 -6.44
C ARG A 68 -7.05 7.79 -6.31
N THR A 69 -7.95 8.50 -5.63
CA THR A 69 -9.28 8.00 -5.28
C THR A 69 -10.08 7.48 -6.49
N ASN A 70 -10.00 8.16 -7.64
CA ASN A 70 -10.68 7.76 -8.87
C ASN A 70 -10.10 6.48 -9.52
N LEU A 71 -8.88 6.08 -9.18
CA LEU A 71 -8.19 4.91 -9.73
C LEU A 71 -8.21 3.70 -8.77
N ARG A 72 -8.63 3.89 -7.52
CA ARG A 72 -8.65 2.83 -6.49
C ARG A 72 -9.52 1.64 -6.89
N ALA A 73 -10.63 1.86 -7.60
CA ALA A 73 -11.50 0.77 -8.03
C ALA A 73 -10.77 -0.19 -8.99
N GLU A 74 -10.11 0.35 -10.02
CA GLU A 74 -9.32 -0.43 -10.98
C GLU A 74 -8.10 -1.08 -10.30
N PHE A 75 -7.44 -0.36 -9.40
CA PHE A 75 -6.35 -0.93 -8.60
C PHE A 75 -6.82 -2.15 -7.80
N LEU A 76 -7.98 -2.05 -7.14
CA LEU A 76 -8.54 -3.15 -6.37
C LEU A 76 -8.98 -4.31 -7.27
N ASP A 77 -9.40 -4.05 -8.51
CA ASP A 77 -9.71 -5.10 -9.50
C ASP A 77 -8.44 -5.88 -9.85
N GLY A 78 -7.35 -5.15 -10.08
CA GLY A 78 -6.02 -5.70 -10.27
C GLY A 78 -5.58 -6.55 -9.08
N PHE A 79 -5.68 -6.00 -7.87
CA PHE A 79 -5.31 -6.70 -6.63
C PHE A 79 -6.05 -8.02 -6.47
N GLN A 80 -7.37 -8.04 -6.69
CA GLN A 80 -8.17 -9.25 -6.64
C GLN A 80 -7.68 -10.29 -7.68
N ALA A 81 -7.44 -9.87 -8.92
CA ALA A 81 -6.93 -10.76 -9.98
C ALA A 81 -5.54 -11.33 -9.67
N GLY A 82 -4.65 -10.50 -9.10
CA GLY A 82 -3.31 -10.94 -8.67
C GLY A 82 -3.35 -11.94 -7.52
N LEU A 83 -4.16 -11.65 -6.49
CA LEU A 83 -4.31 -12.51 -5.32
C LEU A 83 -4.94 -13.87 -5.67
N ALA A 84 -5.88 -13.90 -6.61
CA ALA A 84 -6.50 -15.13 -7.09
C ALA A 84 -5.51 -16.13 -7.71
N GLN A 85 -4.29 -15.71 -8.08
CA GLN A 85 -3.24 -16.62 -8.55
C GLN A 85 -2.65 -17.51 -7.44
N HIS A 86 -2.82 -17.11 -6.17
CA HIS A 86 -2.26 -17.80 -5.00
C HIS A 86 -3.32 -18.35 -4.04
N GLY A 87 -4.61 -18.21 -4.37
CA GLY A 87 -5.73 -18.58 -3.50
C GLY A 87 -7.04 -18.80 -4.25
N THR A 88 -8.15 -18.96 -3.53
CA THR A 88 -9.47 -19.09 -4.15
C THR A 88 -10.00 -17.72 -4.59
N ALA A 89 -10.81 -17.70 -5.64
CA ALA A 89 -11.49 -16.49 -6.12
C ALA A 89 -12.36 -15.84 -5.03
N ASP A 90 -12.98 -16.65 -4.16
CA ASP A 90 -13.79 -16.18 -3.03
C ASP A 90 -12.93 -15.44 -2.00
N ALA A 91 -11.74 -15.96 -1.68
CA ALA A 91 -10.82 -15.31 -0.76
C ALA A 91 -10.33 -13.97 -1.32
N ALA A 92 -10.05 -13.91 -2.63
CA ALA A 92 -9.64 -12.67 -3.28
C ALA A 92 -10.77 -11.63 -3.28
N THR A 93 -12.00 -12.05 -3.54
CA THR A 93 -13.20 -11.20 -3.47
C THR A 93 -13.42 -10.66 -2.05
N ALA A 94 -13.32 -11.52 -1.03
CA ALA A 94 -13.45 -11.09 0.36
C ALA A 94 -12.40 -10.04 0.76
N TRP A 95 -11.16 -10.18 0.27
CA TRP A 95 -10.11 -9.21 0.50
C TRP A 95 -10.36 -7.86 -0.17
N ARG A 96 -10.94 -7.85 -1.37
CA ARG A 96 -11.38 -6.59 -2.01
C ARG A 96 -12.31 -5.81 -1.08
N THR A 97 -13.34 -6.46 -0.52
CA THR A 97 -14.27 -5.81 0.42
C THR A 97 -13.56 -5.29 1.66
N VAL A 98 -12.65 -6.07 2.24
CA VAL A 98 -11.85 -5.64 3.40
C VAL A 98 -11.02 -4.39 3.09
N LEU A 99 -10.40 -4.31 1.91
CA LEU A 99 -9.61 -3.14 1.50
C LEU A 99 -10.49 -1.92 1.19
N GLN A 100 -11.67 -2.13 0.60
CA GLN A 100 -12.65 -1.06 0.40
C GLN A 100 -13.09 -0.48 1.75
N ASP A 101 -13.47 -1.33 2.69
CA ASP A 101 -13.83 -0.94 4.05
C ASP A 101 -12.70 -0.20 4.78
N ALA A 102 -11.45 -0.65 4.62
CA ALA A 102 -10.30 0.01 5.23
C ALA A 102 -10.11 1.45 4.75
N MET A 103 -10.58 1.76 3.55
CA MET A 103 -10.54 3.09 2.93
C MET A 103 -11.86 3.86 3.07
N ALA A 104 -12.90 3.23 3.63
CA ALA A 104 -14.22 3.82 3.80
C ALA A 104 -14.24 4.75 5.03
N GLY A 105 -13.81 5.99 4.83
CA GLY A 105 -13.86 7.05 5.84
C GLY A 105 -12.50 7.68 6.15
N THR A 106 -12.38 8.26 7.35
CA THR A 106 -11.18 9.01 7.78
C THR A 106 -10.26 8.20 8.72
N GLN A 107 -10.63 6.97 9.08
CA GLN A 107 -9.96 6.15 10.08
C GLN A 107 -8.47 5.95 9.76
N PHE A 108 -8.13 5.69 8.50
CA PHE A 108 -6.73 5.55 8.09
C PHE A 108 -5.93 6.83 8.35
N GLU A 109 -6.42 8.00 7.92
CA GLU A 109 -5.72 9.27 8.12
C GLU A 109 -5.67 9.67 9.59
N THR A 110 -6.77 9.51 10.32
CA THR A 110 -6.82 9.74 11.77
C THR A 110 -5.82 8.85 12.50
N ALA A 111 -5.74 7.56 12.15
CA ALA A 111 -4.78 6.64 12.73
C ALA A 111 -3.34 7.03 12.38
N ARG A 112 -3.10 7.48 11.14
CA ARG A 112 -1.80 7.97 10.69
C ARG A 112 -1.35 9.19 11.47
N GLU A 113 -2.22 10.16 11.64
CA GLU A 113 -1.92 11.34 12.46
C GLU A 113 -1.67 10.96 13.92
N LEU A 114 -2.51 10.08 14.48
CA LEU A 114 -2.36 9.58 15.85
C LEU A 114 -1.03 8.85 16.06
N GLY A 115 -0.64 7.98 15.12
CA GLY A 115 0.63 7.25 15.16
C GLY A 115 1.83 8.19 15.15
N GLY A 116 1.81 9.22 14.30
CA GLY A 116 2.86 10.24 14.27
C GLY A 116 2.93 11.05 15.57
N LYS A 117 1.79 11.50 16.10
CA LYS A 117 1.72 12.19 17.40
C LYS A 117 2.24 11.32 18.54
N HIS A 118 1.95 10.01 18.52
CA HIS A 118 2.44 9.09 19.55
C HIS A 118 3.96 8.91 19.48
N ALA A 119 4.51 8.74 18.29
CA ALA A 119 5.97 8.67 18.09
C ALA A 119 6.68 9.96 18.53
N ALA A 120 6.06 11.12 18.32
CA ALA A 120 6.55 12.42 18.76
C ALA A 120 6.36 12.70 20.27
N GLY A 121 5.74 11.78 21.02
CA GLY A 121 5.45 11.97 22.45
C GLY A 121 4.33 12.97 22.76
N ALA A 122 3.55 13.38 21.76
CA ALA A 122 2.46 14.34 21.90
C ALA A 122 1.15 13.72 22.43
N VAL A 123 1.04 12.39 22.42
CA VAL A 123 -0.06 11.63 23.02
C VAL A 123 0.48 10.43 23.79
N THR A 124 -0.23 10.00 24.82
CA THR A 124 0.18 8.85 25.64
C THR A 124 -0.32 7.52 25.08
N SER A 125 0.26 6.41 25.55
CA SER A 125 -0.21 5.08 25.18
C SER A 125 -1.67 4.82 25.57
N GLU A 126 -2.14 5.34 26.71
CA GLU A 126 -3.52 5.22 27.17
C GLU A 126 -4.50 5.96 26.26
N GLN A 127 -4.13 7.15 25.79
CA GLN A 127 -4.94 7.91 24.83
C GLN A 127 -5.06 7.18 23.49
N VAL A 128 -3.95 6.57 23.03
CA VAL A 128 -3.95 5.75 21.82
C VAL A 128 -4.81 4.49 22.02
N GLN A 129 -4.68 3.79 23.14
CA GLN A 129 -5.47 2.60 23.45
C GLN A 129 -6.97 2.92 23.50
N GLY A 130 -7.38 4.01 24.16
CA GLY A 130 -8.78 4.43 24.19
C GLY A 130 -9.33 4.73 22.80
N THR A 131 -8.52 5.37 21.94
CA THR A 131 -8.89 5.64 20.56
C THR A 131 -8.99 4.36 19.73
N LEU A 132 -7.98 3.48 19.81
CA LEU A 132 -7.99 2.19 19.13
C LEU A 132 -9.16 1.33 19.59
N HIS A 133 -9.52 1.35 20.88
CA HIS A 133 -10.64 0.59 21.42
C HIS A 133 -11.96 0.95 20.74
N SER A 134 -12.19 2.22 20.41
CA SER A 134 -13.40 2.64 19.68
C SER A 134 -13.55 2.04 18.28
N SER A 135 -12.47 1.51 17.70
CA SER A 135 -12.49 0.86 16.39
C SER A 135 -12.86 -0.64 16.45
N LEU A 136 -12.91 -1.21 17.66
CA LEU A 136 -13.17 -2.63 17.87
C LEU A 136 -14.61 -2.96 17.52
N GLY A 137 -14.81 -3.99 16.72
CA GLY A 137 -16.15 -4.50 16.39
C GLY A 137 -16.88 -3.76 15.27
N VAL A 138 -16.26 -2.76 14.62
CA VAL A 138 -16.87 -2.07 13.47
C VAL A 138 -16.84 -2.96 12.23
N SER A 139 -15.64 -3.26 11.72
CA SER A 139 -15.42 -4.27 10.68
C SER A 139 -13.96 -4.67 10.64
N ARG A 140 -13.67 -5.79 9.98
CA ARG A 140 -12.29 -6.24 9.73
C ARG A 140 -11.50 -5.19 8.93
N GLY A 141 -12.12 -4.57 7.93
CA GLY A 141 -11.49 -3.54 7.11
C GLY A 141 -11.17 -2.28 7.92
N VAL A 142 -12.12 -1.80 8.73
CA VAL A 142 -11.89 -0.65 9.62
C VAL A 142 -10.72 -0.90 10.57
N ALA A 143 -10.69 -2.06 11.23
CA ALA A 143 -9.59 -2.43 12.12
C ALA A 143 -8.23 -2.46 11.37
N LEU A 144 -8.23 -2.94 10.13
CA LEU A 144 -7.03 -2.95 9.29
C LEU A 144 -6.60 -1.54 8.85
N GLY A 145 -7.56 -0.65 8.55
CA GLY A 145 -7.31 0.75 8.27
C GLY A 145 -6.63 1.47 9.44
N TRP A 146 -7.12 1.23 10.67
CA TRP A 146 -6.50 1.73 11.89
C TRP A 146 -5.08 1.19 12.09
N LYS A 147 -4.87 -0.11 11.91
CA LYS A 147 -3.55 -0.74 11.99
C LYS A 147 -2.58 -0.09 11.00
N ALA A 148 -2.96 -0.01 9.73
CA ALA A 148 -2.10 0.48 8.68
C ALA A 148 -1.76 1.97 8.82
N GLY A 149 -2.77 2.80 9.11
CA GLY A 149 -2.57 4.22 9.35
C GLY A 149 -1.61 4.44 10.51
N TYR A 150 -1.88 3.83 11.66
CA TYR A 150 -1.04 3.97 12.85
C TYR A 150 0.42 3.58 12.59
N ILE A 151 0.66 2.39 12.00
CA ILE A 151 2.01 1.91 11.69
C ILE A 151 2.73 2.87 10.74
N LYS A 152 2.03 3.34 9.70
CA LYS A 152 2.59 4.29 8.72
C LYS A 152 2.97 5.61 9.38
N GLY A 153 2.09 6.18 10.19
CA GLY A 153 2.33 7.44 10.89
C GLY A 153 3.47 7.35 11.91
N TYR A 154 3.46 6.30 12.73
CA TYR A 154 4.49 6.06 13.73
C TYR A 154 5.86 5.89 13.06
N ALA A 155 5.97 4.99 12.07
CA ALA A 155 7.23 4.76 11.36
C ALA A 155 7.72 6.02 10.63
N ALA A 156 6.84 6.78 9.98
CA ALA A 156 7.21 8.01 9.27
C ALA A 156 7.86 9.04 10.21
N GLN A 157 7.30 9.23 11.41
CA GLN A 157 7.90 10.12 12.40
C GLN A 157 9.28 9.62 12.85
N ARG A 158 9.41 8.32 13.16
CA ARG A 158 10.70 7.73 13.56
C ARG A 158 11.77 7.86 12.47
N ILE A 159 11.38 7.70 11.20
CA ILE A 159 12.27 7.88 10.05
C ILE A 159 12.72 9.35 9.96
N ALA A 160 11.80 10.30 10.12
CA ALA A 160 12.12 11.72 10.10
C ALA A 160 13.08 12.11 11.24
N ASP A 161 12.83 11.63 12.47
CA ASP A 161 13.69 11.87 13.62
C ASP A 161 15.11 11.34 13.38
N LEU A 162 15.24 10.14 12.80
CA LEU A 162 16.54 9.53 12.52
C LEU A 162 17.26 10.22 11.36
N ALA A 163 16.53 10.58 10.29
CA ALA A 163 17.09 11.28 9.14
C ALA A 163 17.68 12.66 9.49
N ALA A 164 17.23 13.27 10.59
CA ALA A 164 17.80 14.50 11.12
C ALA A 164 19.22 14.32 11.69
N VAL A 165 19.63 13.09 12.03
CA VAL A 165 20.90 12.80 12.72
C VAL A 165 21.78 11.77 12.00
N ASP A 166 21.24 10.96 11.09
CA ASP A 166 21.95 9.89 10.39
C ASP A 166 21.37 9.62 8.99
N ARG A 167 22.12 8.91 8.14
CA ARG A 167 21.61 8.42 6.85
C ARG A 167 20.71 7.20 7.06
N VAL A 168 19.47 7.30 6.58
CA VAL A 168 18.52 6.19 6.64
C VAL A 168 18.59 5.37 5.35
N ASN A 169 18.91 4.08 5.46
CA ASN A 169 18.87 3.13 4.35
C ASN A 169 17.61 2.26 4.37
N GLU A 170 17.37 1.50 3.30
CA GLU A 170 16.16 0.69 3.13
C GLU A 170 15.98 -0.37 4.24
N GLY A 171 17.06 -1.04 4.65
CA GLY A 171 17.01 -2.02 5.74
C GLY A 171 16.57 -1.40 7.07
N ARG A 172 17.00 -0.16 7.32
CA ARG A 172 16.62 0.61 8.51
C ARG A 172 15.16 1.05 8.47
N ILE A 173 14.65 1.45 7.30
CA ILE A 173 13.23 1.76 7.08
C ILE A 173 12.37 0.54 7.39
N LYS A 174 12.73 -0.63 6.85
CA LYS A 174 12.04 -1.90 7.13
C LYS A 174 12.02 -2.24 8.62
N ALA A 175 13.13 -2.04 9.32
CA ALA A 175 13.19 -2.25 10.78
C ALA A 175 12.24 -1.31 11.54
N MET A 176 12.11 -0.04 11.13
CA MET A 176 11.18 0.91 11.76
C MET A 176 9.72 0.56 11.53
N HIS A 177 9.36 0.04 10.35
CA HIS A 177 8.01 -0.49 10.13
C HIS A 177 7.72 -1.70 11.02
N ALA A 178 8.69 -2.61 11.20
CA ALA A 178 8.54 -3.75 12.10
C ALA A 178 8.40 -3.31 13.57
N GLU A 179 9.17 -2.32 14.02
CA GLU A 179 9.03 -1.71 15.36
C GLU A 179 7.64 -1.09 15.54
N ALA A 180 7.17 -0.30 14.56
CA ALA A 180 5.85 0.31 14.59
C ALA A 180 4.73 -0.74 14.65
N ALA A 181 4.87 -1.85 13.90
CA ALA A 181 3.94 -2.97 13.95
C ALA A 181 3.94 -3.64 15.34
N ALA A 182 5.12 -3.87 15.93
CA ALA A 182 5.23 -4.43 17.28
C ALA A 182 4.58 -3.52 18.33
N THR A 183 4.80 -2.21 18.26
CA THR A 183 4.16 -1.22 19.14
C THR A 183 2.65 -1.23 18.98
N TYR A 184 2.13 -1.24 17.75
CA TYR A 184 0.69 -1.36 17.52
C TYR A 184 0.12 -2.63 18.16
N HIS A 185 0.78 -3.78 17.96
CA HIS A 185 0.31 -5.05 18.51
C HIS A 185 0.36 -5.08 20.05
N ALA A 186 1.37 -4.46 20.68
CA ALA A 186 1.46 -4.33 22.12
C ALA A 186 0.31 -3.46 22.68
N LEU A 187 0.05 -2.31 22.06
CA LEU A 187 -1.09 -1.44 22.43
C LEU A 187 -2.43 -2.12 22.20
N ARG A 188 -2.54 -2.93 21.14
CA ARG A 188 -3.77 -3.67 20.86
C ARG A 188 -4.02 -4.75 21.91
N ALA A 189 -2.97 -5.45 22.34
CA ALA A 189 -3.06 -6.51 23.34
C ALA A 189 -3.42 -5.99 24.74
N SER A 190 -2.98 -4.78 25.10
CA SER A 190 -3.28 -4.17 26.40
C SER A 190 -4.73 -3.69 26.57
N ILE A 191 -5.50 -3.63 25.48
CA ILE A 191 -6.93 -3.26 25.52
C ILE A 191 -7.81 -4.40 26.06
N GLY A 192 -7.31 -5.66 26.06
CA GLY A 192 -8.09 -6.84 26.43
C GLY A 192 -9.00 -7.38 25.31
N PRO A 193 -9.54 -8.60 25.45
CA PRO A 193 -10.53 -9.17 24.54
C PRO A 193 -11.86 -8.43 24.56
#